data_AF-A0A9X5X7B1-F1
#
_entry.id   AF-A0A9X5X7B1-F1
#
_cell.length_a   1.000
_cell.length_b   1.000
_cell.length_c   1.000
_cell.angle_alpha   90.00
_cell.angle_beta   90.00
_cell.angle_gamma   90.00
#
_symmetry.space_group_name_H-M   'P 1'
#
loop_
_entity.id
_entity.type
_entity.pdbx_description
1 polymer ?
#
loop_
_entity_poly.entity_id
_entity_poly.type
_entity_poly.pdbx_seq_one_letter_code
_entity_poly.pdbx_strand_id
1 'polypeptide(L)'
;AAAIADVIARHETLRTVFPDVDGVPYQLILDPDRAQAELVVTEVGRDELAAAIAETAERGFDLQRDVPLRVRVLTVSPTEHVLVLVVHHVAGDGWSLVPLTRDLSTAYADRCAARAPRWTELPVQYADYALWQRELLGREDDPSSLINEQVLYWRDALAGIPDELPLPTDRARPKTP
;
A
#
# COMPACT_ATOMS: atom_id res chain seq x y z
N ALA A 1 -0.95 18.94 -3.56
CA ALA A 1 0.19 18.38 -4.33
C ALA A 1 1.43 18.21 -3.45
N ALA A 2 2.07 19.30 -2.97
CA ALA A 2 3.35 19.22 -2.26
C ALA A 2 3.37 18.27 -1.04
N ALA A 3 2.37 18.34 -0.16
CA ALA A 3 2.31 17.48 1.03
C ALA A 3 2.22 15.97 0.71
N ILE A 4 1.53 15.62 -0.38
CA ILE A 4 1.45 14.23 -0.85
C ILE A 4 2.83 13.78 -1.36
N ALA A 5 3.51 14.63 -2.15
CA ALA A 5 4.85 14.34 -2.63
C ALA A 5 5.85 14.16 -1.48
N ASP A 6 5.73 14.96 -0.41
CA ASP A 6 6.58 14.82 0.78
C ASP A 6 6.41 13.47 1.48
N VAL A 7 5.15 13.01 1.62
CA VAL A 7 4.84 11.71 2.23
C VAL A 7 5.33 10.56 1.35
N ILE A 8 5.14 10.65 0.03
CA ILE A 8 5.68 9.66 -0.93
C ILE A 8 7.21 9.62 -0.87
N ALA A 9 7.87 10.77 -0.77
CA ALA A 9 9.32 10.83 -0.65
C ALA A 9 9.82 10.18 0.65
N ARG A 10 9.11 10.41 1.77
CA ARG A 10 9.45 9.89 3.09
C ARG A 10 9.31 8.36 3.21
N HIS A 11 8.26 7.80 2.63
CA HIS A 11 7.89 6.39 2.77
C HIS A 11 8.11 5.63 1.46
N GLU A 12 9.22 4.90 1.36
CA GLU A 12 9.64 4.25 0.11
C GLU A 12 8.60 3.28 -0.45
N THR A 13 7.86 2.61 0.43
CA THR A 13 6.76 1.69 0.07
C THR A 13 5.70 2.36 -0.83
N LEU A 14 5.44 3.66 -0.65
CA LEU A 14 4.46 4.41 -1.44
C LEU A 14 4.95 4.77 -2.85
N ARG A 15 6.25 4.59 -3.12
CA ARG A 15 6.91 4.80 -4.42
C ARG A 15 7.57 3.53 -4.96
N THR A 16 7.14 2.36 -4.49
CA THR A 16 7.68 1.07 -4.91
C THR A 16 6.75 0.39 -5.91
N VAL A 17 7.29 -0.03 -7.05
CA VAL A 17 6.59 -0.90 -8.01
C VAL A 17 7.18 -2.32 -7.96
N PHE A 18 6.47 -3.28 -8.52
CA PHE A 18 6.75 -4.72 -8.41
C PHE A 18 6.83 -5.39 -9.79
N PRO A 19 7.77 -4.99 -10.67
CA PRO A 19 8.02 -5.71 -11.92
C PRO A 19 8.61 -7.10 -11.66
N ASP A 20 8.54 -7.96 -12.67
CA ASP A 20 9.18 -9.26 -12.65
C ASP A 20 10.35 -9.34 -13.64
N VAL A 21 11.33 -10.17 -13.31
CA VAL A 21 12.36 -10.66 -14.25
C VAL A 21 12.23 -12.17 -14.29
N ASP A 22 11.97 -12.71 -15.48
CA ASP A 22 11.77 -14.15 -15.70
C ASP A 22 10.70 -14.76 -14.77
N GLY A 23 9.62 -14.02 -14.50
CA GLY A 23 8.53 -14.46 -13.61
C GLY A 23 8.81 -14.31 -12.11
N VAL A 24 9.95 -13.74 -11.71
CA VAL A 24 10.29 -13.48 -10.32
C VAL A 24 10.10 -11.99 -9.99
N PRO A 25 9.09 -11.63 -9.16
CA PRO A 25 8.85 -10.24 -8.79
C PRO A 25 9.93 -9.71 -7.85
N TYR A 26 10.24 -8.42 -7.97
CA TYR A 26 11.12 -7.72 -7.03
C TYR A 26 10.61 -6.30 -6.75
N GLN A 27 11.04 -5.73 -5.62
CA GLN A 27 10.73 -4.33 -5.28
C GLN A 27 11.64 -3.38 -6.05
N LEU A 28 11.05 -2.49 -6.84
CA LEU A 28 11.75 -1.38 -7.49
C LEU A 28 11.28 -0.07 -6.88
N ILE A 29 12.12 0.51 -6.03
CA ILE A 29 11.89 1.79 -5.39
C ILE A 29 12.21 2.91 -6.38
N LEU A 30 11.20 3.69 -6.78
CA LEU A 30 11.34 4.77 -7.75
C LEU A 30 11.85 6.05 -7.07
N ASP A 31 12.67 6.84 -7.76
CA ASP A 31 13.02 8.19 -7.28
C ASP A 31 11.75 9.02 -7.01
N PRO A 32 11.72 9.85 -5.94
CA PRO A 32 10.53 10.66 -5.61
C PRO A 32 10.00 11.49 -6.78
N ASP A 33 10.88 12.03 -7.62
CA ASP A 33 10.50 12.85 -8.79
C ASP A 33 9.81 12.03 -9.89
N ARG A 34 10.06 10.72 -9.93
CA ARG A 34 9.46 9.78 -10.90
C ARG A 34 8.23 9.08 -10.34
N ALA A 35 8.01 9.16 -9.03
CA ALA A 35 6.95 8.47 -8.29
C ALA A 35 5.74 9.38 -8.02
N GLN A 36 5.45 10.33 -8.90
CA GLN A 36 4.34 11.25 -8.69
C GLN A 36 3.01 10.50 -8.78
N ALA A 37 2.40 10.23 -7.63
CA ALA A 37 1.00 9.81 -7.60
C ALA A 37 0.18 10.89 -8.32
N GLU A 38 -0.61 10.47 -9.30
CA GLU A 38 -1.49 11.36 -10.05
C GLU A 38 -2.50 11.99 -9.08
N LEU A 39 -2.29 13.26 -8.70
CA LEU A 39 -3.23 14.03 -7.89
C LEU A 39 -4.24 14.69 -8.82
N VAL A 40 -5.40 14.07 -8.96
CA VAL A 40 -6.50 14.63 -9.76
C VAL A 40 -7.40 15.45 -8.85
N VAL A 41 -7.68 16.69 -9.23
CA VAL A 41 -8.70 17.54 -8.60
C VAL A 41 -9.92 17.57 -9.53
N THR A 42 -11.09 17.21 -9.02
CA THR A 42 -12.33 17.16 -9.80
C THR A 42 -13.45 17.88 -9.05
N GLU A 43 -14.18 18.76 -9.73
CA GLU A 43 -15.45 19.29 -9.20
C GLU A 43 -16.55 18.24 -9.37
N VAL A 44 -17.35 18.03 -8.33
CA VAL A 44 -18.44 17.03 -8.34
C VAL A 44 -19.70 17.57 -7.68
N GLY A 45 -20.87 17.21 -8.20
CA GLY A 45 -22.14 17.43 -7.50
C GLY A 45 -22.20 16.66 -6.18
N ARG A 46 -22.97 17.15 -5.20
CA ARG A 46 -23.14 16.44 -3.91
C ARG A 46 -23.76 15.05 -4.09
N ASP A 47 -24.64 14.92 -5.08
CA ASP A 47 -25.29 13.68 -5.50
C ASP A 47 -24.35 12.70 -6.22
N GLU A 48 -23.28 13.19 -6.83
CA GLU A 48 -22.28 12.39 -7.54
C GLU A 48 -21.10 11.97 -6.64
N LEU A 49 -20.94 12.61 -5.48
CA LEU A 49 -19.79 12.43 -4.59
C LEU A 49 -19.54 10.95 -4.23
N ALA A 50 -20.59 10.22 -3.86
CA ALA A 50 -20.46 8.81 -3.48
C ALA A 50 -19.97 7.94 -4.66
N ALA A 51 -20.47 8.20 -5.87
CA ALA A 51 -20.06 7.48 -7.07
C ALA A 51 -18.60 7.80 -7.43
N ALA A 52 -18.18 9.07 -7.32
CA ALA A 52 -16.80 9.47 -7.57
C ALA A 52 -15.81 8.86 -6.55
N ILE A 53 -16.21 8.70 -5.29
CA ILE A 53 -15.41 7.99 -4.27
C ILE A 53 -15.28 6.51 -4.66
N ALA A 54 -16.39 5.84 -4.98
CA ALA A 54 -16.41 4.43 -5.35
C ALA A 54 -15.56 4.16 -6.60
N GLU A 55 -15.72 4.95 -7.66
CA GLU A 55 -14.91 4.89 -8.89
C GLU A 55 -13.40 4.97 -8.56
N THR A 56 -13.03 5.89 -7.67
CA THR A 56 -11.63 6.09 -7.28
C THR A 56 -11.09 4.89 -6.49
N ALA A 57 -11.90 4.30 -5.62
CA ALA A 57 -11.54 3.17 -4.76
C ALA A 57 -11.48 1.83 -5.52
N GLU A 58 -12.40 1.61 -6.46
CA GLU A 58 -12.58 0.33 -7.16
C GLU A 58 -11.62 0.14 -8.34
N ARG A 59 -11.04 1.22 -8.87
CA ARG A 59 -10.06 1.11 -9.96
C ARG A 59 -8.84 0.29 -9.49
N GLY A 60 -8.52 -0.79 -10.21
CA GLY A 60 -7.37 -1.65 -9.91
C GLY A 60 -6.02 -0.94 -10.05
N PHE A 61 -4.95 -1.60 -9.60
CA PHE A 61 -3.56 -1.17 -9.77
C PHE A 61 -2.82 -2.20 -10.62
N ASP A 62 -2.06 -1.77 -11.62
CA ASP A 62 -1.03 -2.60 -12.25
C ASP A 62 0.26 -2.46 -11.45
N LEU A 63 0.51 -3.35 -10.49
CA LEU A 63 1.66 -3.26 -9.59
C LEU A 63 3.01 -3.30 -10.30
N GLN A 64 3.10 -3.71 -11.56
CA GLN A 64 4.35 -3.65 -12.33
C GLN A 64 4.74 -2.21 -12.71
N ARG A 65 3.76 -1.29 -12.74
CA ARG A 65 3.92 0.06 -13.31
C ARG A 65 3.40 1.17 -12.40
N ASP A 66 2.33 0.89 -11.66
CA ASP A 66 1.64 1.83 -10.81
C ASP A 66 2.22 1.80 -9.39
N VAL A 67 2.56 2.98 -8.87
CA VAL A 67 2.83 3.11 -7.43
C VAL A 67 1.56 2.77 -6.63
N PRO A 68 1.69 2.15 -5.43
CA PRO A 68 0.56 1.60 -4.66
C PRO A 68 -0.22 2.69 -3.90
N LEU A 69 -0.32 3.88 -4.49
CA LEU A 69 -1.03 5.04 -3.94
C LEU A 69 -1.74 5.79 -5.06
N ARG A 70 -3.03 6.03 -4.88
CA ARG A 70 -3.85 6.92 -5.71
C ARG A 70 -4.45 8.01 -4.85
N VAL A 71 -4.43 9.24 -5.36
CA VAL A 71 -4.92 10.41 -4.64
C VAL A 71 -5.87 11.21 -5.51
N ARG A 72 -7.08 11.48 -5.01
CA ARG A 72 -8.04 12.35 -5.68
C ARG A 72 -8.60 13.36 -4.69
N VAL A 73 -8.75 14.60 -5.12
CA VAL A 73 -9.48 15.63 -4.38
C VAL A 73 -10.77 15.92 -5.13
N LEU A 74 -11.88 15.76 -4.43
CA LEU A 74 -13.23 16.05 -4.93
C LEU A 74 -13.68 17.37 -4.32
N THR A 75 -13.88 18.38 -5.16
CA THR A 75 -14.39 19.69 -4.74
C THR A 75 -15.91 19.68 -4.86
N VAL A 76 -16.60 19.73 -3.74
CA VAL A 76 -18.08 19.75 -3.67
C VAL A 76 -18.61 21.18 -3.65
N SER A 77 -17.86 22.08 -3.03
CA SER A 77 -18.13 23.52 -2.99
C SER A 77 -16.82 24.29 -2.68
N PRO A 78 -16.81 25.63 -2.73
CA PRO A 78 -15.62 26.41 -2.37
C PRO A 78 -15.07 26.16 -0.95
N THR A 79 -15.88 25.62 -0.04
CA THR A 79 -15.47 25.35 1.36
C THR A 79 -15.55 23.87 1.74
N GLU A 80 -15.94 22.99 0.82
CA GLU A 80 -16.12 21.56 1.09
C GLU A 80 -15.37 20.73 0.06
N HIS A 81 -14.41 19.96 0.55
CA HIS A 81 -13.54 19.13 -0.26
C HIS A 81 -13.42 17.75 0.40
N VAL A 82 -13.35 16.70 -0.42
CA VAL A 82 -13.11 15.33 0.02
C VAL A 82 -11.79 14.85 -0.57
N LEU A 83 -10.86 14.45 0.29
CA LEU A 83 -9.63 13.79 -0.10
C LEU A 83 -9.85 12.28 -0.10
N VAL A 84 -9.69 11.63 -1.25
CA VAL A 84 -9.71 10.18 -1.40
C VAL A 84 -8.28 9.69 -1.53
N LEU A 85 -7.85 8.85 -0.59
CA LEU A 85 -6.57 8.15 -0.60
C LEU A 85 -6.82 6.66 -0.71
N VAL A 86 -6.32 6.05 -1.78
CA VAL A 86 -6.40 4.60 -1.99
C VAL A 86 -4.99 4.05 -1.95
N VAL A 87 -4.72 3.21 -0.96
CA VAL A 87 -3.43 2.55 -0.78
C VAL A 87 -3.63 1.07 -1.10
N HIS A 88 -2.83 0.52 -2.01
CA HIS A 88 -2.85 -0.90 -2.26
C HIS A 88 -2.26 -1.64 -1.05
N HIS A 89 -2.91 -2.72 -0.59
CA HIS A 89 -2.52 -3.44 0.63
C HIS A 89 -1.09 -4.00 0.61
N VAL A 90 -0.49 -4.17 -0.57
CA VAL A 90 0.94 -4.53 -0.71
C VAL A 90 1.89 -3.54 -0.03
N ALA A 91 1.47 -2.28 0.11
CA ALA A 91 2.31 -1.20 0.61
C ALA A 91 1.92 -0.70 2.02
N GLY A 92 0.82 -1.21 2.58
CA GLY A 92 0.30 -0.76 3.86
C GLY A 92 -0.78 -1.65 4.45
N ASP A 93 -0.80 -1.69 5.77
CA ASP A 93 -1.78 -2.39 6.59
C ASP A 93 -2.58 -1.41 7.46
N GLY A 94 -3.46 -1.94 8.32
CA GLY A 94 -4.25 -1.13 9.24
C GLY A 94 -3.39 -0.29 10.21
N TRP A 95 -2.19 -0.75 10.54
CA TRP A 95 -1.27 -0.02 11.43
C TRP A 95 -0.62 1.16 10.72
N SER A 96 -0.38 1.02 9.41
CA SER A 96 0.26 2.00 8.53
C SER A 96 -0.61 3.24 8.27
N LEU A 97 -1.93 3.16 8.46
CA LEU A 97 -2.86 4.28 8.24
C LEU A 97 -2.64 5.44 9.23
N VAL A 98 -2.29 5.14 10.48
CA VAL A 98 -2.03 6.15 11.51
C VAL A 98 -0.81 7.03 11.19
N PRO A 99 0.39 6.47 10.94
CA PRO A 99 1.54 7.29 10.55
C PRO A 99 1.34 7.98 9.20
N LEU A 100 0.66 7.36 8.23
CA LEU A 100 0.35 7.98 6.94
C LEU A 100 -0.48 9.27 7.11
N THR A 101 -1.58 9.19 7.84
CA THR A 101 -2.48 10.35 8.05
C THR A 101 -1.84 11.45 8.89
N ARG A 102 -1.05 11.07 9.91
CA ARG A 102 -0.25 12.02 10.70
C ARG A 102 0.76 12.75 9.83
N ASP A 103 1.60 12.01 9.09
CA ASP A 103 2.68 12.59 8.29
C ASP A 103 2.11 13.49 7.17
N LEU A 104 0.97 13.11 6.57
CA LEU A 104 0.26 13.96 5.61
C LEU A 104 -0.25 15.25 6.25
N SER A 105 -0.86 15.17 7.43
CA SER A 105 -1.37 16.34 8.14
C SER A 105 -0.24 17.32 8.51
N THR A 106 0.88 16.78 9.01
CA THR A 106 2.08 17.57 9.31
C THR A 106 2.65 18.20 8.04
N ALA A 107 2.81 17.43 6.96
CA ALA A 107 3.35 17.94 5.71
C ALA A 107 2.45 19.03 5.11
N TYR A 108 1.13 18.85 5.19
CA TYR A 108 0.16 19.84 4.73
C TYR A 108 0.26 21.15 5.51
N ALA A 109 0.29 21.09 6.85
CA ALA A 109 0.43 22.28 7.69
C ALA A 109 1.75 23.03 7.41
N ASP A 110 2.86 22.30 7.24
CA ASP A 110 4.17 22.89 6.94
C ASP A 110 4.18 23.55 5.56
N ARG A 111 3.60 22.90 4.55
CA ARG A 111 3.49 23.47 3.19
C ARG A 111 2.56 24.68 3.13
N CYS A 112 1.47 24.70 3.91
CA CYS A 112 0.62 25.89 4.06
C CYS A 112 1.39 27.08 4.67
N ALA A 113 2.37 26.81 5.53
CA ALA A 113 3.28 27.80 6.10
C ALA A 113 4.51 28.09 5.19
N ALA A 114 4.45 27.70 3.91
CA ALA A 114 5.50 27.89 2.91
C ALA A 114 6.88 27.32 3.32
N ARG A 115 6.90 26.20 4.06
CA ARG A 115 8.12 25.48 4.43
C ARG A 115 8.03 24.00 4.13
N ALA A 116 9.18 23.37 3.91
CA ALA A 116 9.25 21.92 3.78
C ALA A 116 8.99 21.25 5.15
N PRO A 117 8.42 20.03 5.18
CA PRO A 117 8.23 19.27 6.41
C PRO A 117 9.56 19.02 7.12
N ARG A 118 9.58 19.20 8.44
CA ARG A 118 10.75 18.89 9.27
C ARG A 118 10.49 17.66 10.10
N TRP A 119 10.99 16.53 9.62
CA TRP A 119 10.88 15.25 10.31
C TRP A 119 12.25 14.58 10.40
N THR A 120 12.43 13.78 11.46
CA THR A 120 13.56 12.87 11.56
C THR A 120 13.45 11.81 10.48
N GLU A 121 14.58 11.50 9.83
CA GLU A 121 14.67 10.38 8.89
C GLU A 121 14.25 9.08 9.59
N LEU A 122 13.56 8.22 8.84
CA LEU A 122 13.19 6.91 9.35
C LEU A 122 14.48 6.07 9.44
N PRO A 123 14.81 5.47 10.59
CA PRO A 123 16.04 4.72 10.76
C PRO A 123 16.04 3.40 9.95
N VAL A 124 14.86 2.96 9.50
CA VAL A 124 14.64 1.80 8.65
C VAL A 124 13.55 2.12 7.64
N GLN A 125 13.69 1.60 6.44
CA GLN A 125 12.68 1.57 5.39
C GLN A 125 12.14 0.14 5.22
N TYR A 126 11.05 -0.01 4.47
CA TYR A 126 10.44 -1.33 4.27
C TYR A 126 11.37 -2.30 3.52
N ALA A 127 12.26 -1.78 2.66
CA ALA A 127 13.29 -2.57 2.01
C ALA A 127 14.26 -3.21 3.02
N ASP A 128 14.65 -2.47 4.07
CA ASP A 128 15.50 -2.97 5.14
C ASP A 128 14.79 -4.09 5.91
N TYR A 129 13.49 -3.91 6.20
CA TYR A 129 12.66 -4.96 6.80
C TYR A 129 12.61 -6.22 5.93
N ALA A 130 12.41 -6.08 4.62
CA ALA A 130 12.33 -7.21 3.71
C ALA A 130 13.67 -7.96 3.59
N LEU A 131 14.80 -7.23 3.56
CA LEU A 131 16.13 -7.80 3.56
C LEU A 131 16.44 -8.52 4.88
N TRP A 132 16.14 -7.88 6.01
CA TRP A 132 16.28 -8.48 7.34
C TRP A 132 15.44 -9.75 7.49
N GLN A 133 14.18 -9.75 7.04
CA GLN A 133 13.32 -10.92 7.09
C GLN A 133 13.92 -12.08 6.28
N ARG A 134 14.43 -11.80 5.08
CA ARG A 134 15.08 -12.81 4.24
C ARG A 134 16.33 -13.39 4.89
N GLU A 135 17.15 -12.55 5.52
CA GLU A 135 18.32 -13.00 6.27
C GLU A 135 17.94 -13.86 7.48
N LEU A 136 16.96 -13.41 8.27
CA LEU A 136 16.47 -14.11 9.46
C LEU A 136 15.89 -15.49 9.13
N LEU A 137 15.10 -15.57 8.06
CA LEU A 137 14.44 -16.81 7.64
C LEU A 137 15.44 -17.83 7.10
N GLY A 138 16.53 -17.38 6.47
CA GLY A 138 17.52 -18.25 5.84
C GLY A 138 17.02 -18.86 4.53
N ARG A 139 17.56 -20.03 4.16
CA ARG A 139 17.24 -20.69 2.88
C ARG A 139 16.38 -21.93 3.09
N GLU A 140 15.36 -22.10 2.26
CA GLU A 140 14.46 -23.26 2.31
C GLU A 140 15.17 -24.62 2.14
N ASP A 141 16.28 -24.64 1.39
CA ASP A 141 17.08 -25.84 1.14
C ASP A 141 18.10 -26.14 2.26
N ASP A 142 18.22 -25.28 3.26
CA ASP A 142 19.01 -25.51 4.47
C ASP A 142 18.10 -26.08 5.58
N PRO A 143 18.26 -27.36 5.98
CA PRO A 143 17.46 -27.97 7.03
C PRO A 143 17.63 -27.32 8.41
N SER A 144 18.68 -26.54 8.61
CA SER A 144 18.94 -25.82 9.87
C SER A 144 18.40 -24.39 9.89
N SER A 145 17.80 -23.93 8.78
CA SER A 145 17.23 -22.60 8.68
C SER A 145 15.91 -22.46 9.46
N LEU A 146 15.64 -21.23 9.91
CA LEU A 146 14.39 -20.91 10.61
C LEU A 146 13.16 -21.14 9.73
N ILE A 147 13.25 -20.83 8.42
CA ILE A 147 12.15 -21.08 7.49
C ILE A 147 11.79 -22.57 7.41
N ASN A 148 12.78 -23.47 7.42
CA ASN A 148 12.54 -24.91 7.38
C ASN A 148 11.80 -25.38 8.64
N GLU A 149 12.27 -24.95 9.83
CA GLU A 149 11.61 -25.24 11.11
C GLU A 149 10.15 -24.76 11.13
N GLN A 150 9.91 -23.51 10.72
CA GLN A 150 8.55 -22.94 10.71
C GLN A 150 7.63 -23.64 9.70
N VAL A 151 8.14 -23.98 8.52
CA VAL A 151 7.36 -24.70 7.50
C VAL A 151 6.98 -26.10 8.01
N LEU A 152 7.90 -26.83 8.64
CA LEU A 152 7.60 -28.14 9.23
C LEU A 152 6.53 -28.04 10.31
N TYR A 153 6.66 -27.06 11.22
CA TYR A 153 5.64 -26.81 12.24
C TYR A 153 4.27 -26.54 11.62
N TRP A 154 4.17 -25.60 10.67
CA TRP A 154 2.88 -25.22 10.08
C TRP A 154 2.27 -26.34 9.24
N ARG A 155 3.09 -27.14 8.56
CA ARG A 155 2.61 -28.32 7.83
C ARG A 155 1.96 -29.33 8.76
N ASP A 156 2.55 -29.57 9.92
CA ASP A 156 2.02 -30.53 10.89
C ASP A 156 0.83 -29.94 11.65
N ALA A 157 0.87 -28.66 12.03
CA ALA A 157 -0.22 -27.96 12.74
C ALA A 157 -1.50 -27.80 11.89
N LEU A 158 -1.33 -27.62 10.58
CA LEU A 158 -2.45 -27.47 9.62
C LEU A 158 -2.82 -28.80 8.95
N ALA A 159 -2.21 -29.93 9.37
CA ALA A 159 -2.51 -31.23 8.78
C ALA A 159 -3.97 -31.62 9.02
N GLY A 160 -4.69 -31.91 7.93
CA GLY A 160 -6.07 -32.40 7.98
C GLY A 160 -7.14 -31.33 8.22
N ILE A 161 -6.78 -30.03 8.14
CA ILE A 161 -7.81 -28.98 8.06
C ILE A 161 -8.64 -29.14 6.78
N PRO A 162 -9.93 -28.80 6.80
CA PRO A 162 -10.75 -28.86 5.60
C PRO A 162 -10.33 -27.77 4.61
N ASP A 163 -10.46 -28.05 3.31
CA ASP A 163 -10.21 -27.08 2.24
C ASP A 163 -11.15 -25.86 2.35
N GLU A 164 -12.38 -26.08 2.86
CA GLU A 164 -13.40 -25.05 3.00
C GLU A 164 -14.20 -25.23 4.30
N LEU A 165 -14.60 -24.10 4.90
CA LEU A 165 -15.57 -24.10 5.99
C LEU A 165 -16.98 -24.25 5.41
N PRO A 166 -17.82 -25.17 5.94
CA PRO A 166 -19.20 -25.34 5.50
C PRO A 166 -20.08 -24.23 6.05
N LEU A 167 -19.95 -23.05 5.49
CA LEU A 167 -20.79 -21.89 5.83
C LEU A 167 -22.12 -21.98 5.06
N PRO A 168 -23.23 -21.47 5.64
CA PRO A 168 -24.50 -21.36 4.94
C PRO A 168 -24.39 -20.29 3.85
N THR A 169 -23.97 -20.69 2.65
CA THR A 169 -23.76 -19.80 1.51
C THR A 169 -25.03 -19.70 0.66
N ASP A 170 -25.37 -18.49 0.22
CA ASP A 170 -26.50 -18.25 -0.67
C ASP A 170 -26.24 -18.72 -2.11
N ARG A 171 -24.96 -18.88 -2.49
CA ARG A 171 -24.50 -19.25 -3.83
C ARG A 171 -23.29 -20.17 -3.74
N ALA A 172 -23.16 -21.09 -4.69
CA ALA A 172 -21.99 -21.95 -4.81
C ALA A 172 -20.73 -21.13 -5.13
N ARG A 173 -19.60 -21.53 -4.55
CA ARG A 173 -18.30 -20.91 -4.81
C ARG A 173 -17.89 -21.14 -6.29
N PRO A 174 -17.41 -20.12 -7.03
CA PRO A 174 -16.87 -20.29 -8.37
C PRO A 174 -15.69 -21.27 -8.37
N LYS A 175 -15.58 -22.11 -9.41
CA LYS A 175 -14.49 -23.11 -9.55
C LYS A 175 -13.14 -22.49 -9.93
N THR A 176 -13.14 -21.24 -10.36
CA THR A 176 -11.96 -20.46 -10.72
C THR A 176 -12.01 -19.12 -9.98
N PRO A 177 -10.86 -18.63 -9.48
CA PRO A 177 -10.75 -17.29 -8.92
C PRO A 177 -11.15 -16.20 -9.94
#